data_AF-A0A3Q9WEX2-F1
#
_entry.id   AF-A0A3Q9WEX2-F1
#
_cell.length_a   1.000
_cell.length_b   1.000
_cell.length_c   1.000
_cell.angle_alpha   90.00
_cell.angle_beta   90.00
_cell.angle_gamma   90.00
#
_symmetry.space_group_name_H-M   'P 1'
#
loop_
_entity.id
_entity.type
_entity.pdbx_description
1 polymer ?
#
loop_
_entity_poly.entity_id
_entity_poly.type
_entity_poly.pdbx_seq_one_letter_code
_entity_poly.pdbx_strand_id
1 'polypeptide(L)'
;MKRLGAREYDFCGTPPADRLKDKDHPQYGLGMFKTSFTKTVTDFAGCYDAVVRPRTYRVWHAVGERVARQIHWRRHRQPFY
;
A
#
# COMPACT_ATOMS: atom_id res chain seq x y z
N MET A 1 -20.19 -9.88 11.34
CA MET A 1 -20.33 -9.07 10.10
C MET A 1 -21.71 -9.19 9.48
N LYS A 2 -22.12 -10.35 8.91
CA LYS A 2 -23.43 -10.49 8.26
C LYS A 2 -24.65 -10.11 9.14
N ARG A 3 -24.65 -10.53 10.41
CA ARG A 3 -25.71 -10.16 11.39
C ARG A 3 -25.77 -8.65 11.69
N LEU A 4 -24.69 -7.91 11.39
CA LEU A 4 -24.59 -6.46 11.54
C LEU A 4 -24.94 -5.70 10.24
N GLY A 5 -25.41 -6.40 9.19
CA GLY A 5 -25.79 -5.79 7.91
C GLY A 5 -24.64 -5.54 6.93
N ALA A 6 -23.41 -5.95 7.24
CA ALA A 6 -22.28 -5.82 6.33
C ALA A 6 -22.44 -6.72 5.09
N ARG A 7 -22.33 -6.14 3.89
CA ARG A 7 -22.44 -6.84 2.60
C ARG A 7 -21.14 -7.51 2.16
N GLU A 8 -20.02 -6.85 2.45
CA GLU A 8 -18.68 -7.31 2.09
C GLU A 8 -17.74 -7.18 3.29
N TYR A 9 -16.70 -8.00 3.31
CA TYR A 9 -15.64 -7.94 4.30
C TYR A 9 -14.31 -7.87 3.55
N ASP A 10 -13.68 -6.70 3.59
CA ASP A 10 -12.42 -6.45 2.93
C ASP A 10 -11.25 -6.89 3.82
N PHE A 11 -10.37 -7.71 3.26
CA PHE A 11 -9.13 -8.11 3.93
C PHE A 11 -8.01 -7.07 3.76
N CYS A 12 -8.23 -6.00 3.00
CA CYS A 12 -7.26 -4.95 2.66
C CYS A 12 -6.04 -5.52 1.92
N GLY A 13 -4.94 -4.77 1.90
CA GLY A 13 -3.78 -4.98 1.01
C GLY A 13 -3.24 -6.41 0.88
N THR A 14 -3.11 -6.87 -0.36
CA THR A 14 -2.62 -8.20 -0.77
C THR A 14 -1.70 -7.99 -1.98
N PRO A 15 -0.88 -8.97 -2.41
CA PRO A 15 -0.20 -8.86 -3.70
C PRO A 15 -1.20 -8.53 -4.82
N PRO A 16 -0.80 -7.78 -5.85
CA PRO A 16 -1.60 -7.54 -7.04
C PRO A 16 -2.15 -8.84 -7.64
N ALA A 17 -3.33 -8.80 -8.27
CA ALA A 17 -4.02 -10.01 -8.72
C ALA A 17 -3.17 -10.87 -9.68
N ASP A 18 -2.37 -10.24 -10.54
CA ASP A 18 -1.47 -10.88 -11.50
C ASP A 18 -0.22 -11.53 -10.84
N ARG A 19 0.10 -11.18 -9.59
CA ARG A 19 1.26 -11.67 -8.84
C ARG A 19 0.92 -12.54 -7.65
N LEU A 20 -0.34 -12.94 -7.47
CA LEU A 20 -0.75 -13.78 -6.33
C LEU A 20 -0.01 -15.12 -6.23
N LYS A 21 0.47 -15.66 -7.35
CA LYS A 21 1.20 -16.93 -7.42
C LYS A 21 2.72 -16.77 -7.38
N ASP A 22 3.21 -15.53 -7.35
CA ASP A 22 4.64 -15.23 -7.28
C ASP A 22 5.18 -15.52 -5.87
N LYS A 23 5.98 -16.57 -5.76
CA LYS A 23 6.56 -17.02 -4.47
C LYS A 23 7.65 -16.09 -3.97
N ASP A 24 8.22 -15.27 -4.84
CA ASP A 24 9.28 -14.31 -4.49
C ASP A 24 8.67 -12.98 -4.02
N HIS A 25 7.35 -12.80 -4.15
CA HIS A 25 6.67 -11.61 -3.65
C HIS A 25 6.71 -11.55 -2.10
N PRO A 26 7.14 -10.44 -1.47
CA PRO A 26 7.27 -10.34 -0.01
C PRO A 26 5.97 -10.64 0.76
N GLN A 27 4.83 -10.44 0.11
CA GLN A 27 3.49 -10.68 0.67
C GLN A 27 2.83 -11.97 0.15
N TYR A 28 3.56 -12.89 -0.50
CA TYR A 28 3.01 -14.12 -1.07
C TYR A 28 2.21 -14.93 -0.04
N GLY A 29 2.78 -15.17 1.14
CA GLY A 29 2.10 -15.91 2.22
C GLY A 29 0.80 -15.22 2.68
N LEU A 30 0.79 -13.89 2.74
CA LEU A 30 -0.40 -13.11 3.08
C LEU A 30 -1.49 -13.23 1.99
N GLY A 31 -1.08 -13.21 0.71
CA GLY A 31 -1.97 -13.42 -0.43
C GLY A 31 -2.62 -14.80 -0.41
N MET A 32 -1.84 -15.86 -0.14
CA MET A 32 -2.35 -17.23 -0.01
C MET A 32 -3.33 -17.37 1.16
N PHE A 33 -3.03 -16.74 2.30
CA PHE A 33 -3.93 -16.71 3.45
C PHE A 33 -5.27 -16.04 3.10
N LYS A 34 -5.24 -14.83 2.54
CA LYS A 34 -6.47 -14.08 2.20
C LYS A 34 -7.31 -14.77 1.13
N THR A 35 -6.64 -15.33 0.12
CA THR A 35 -7.31 -16.03 -0.98
C THR A 35 -7.89 -17.40 -0.60
N SER A 36 -7.60 -17.89 0.61
CA SER A 36 -8.28 -19.06 1.17
C SER A 36 -9.74 -18.76 1.57
N PHE A 37 -10.06 -17.50 1.92
CA PHE A 37 -11.41 -17.06 2.31
C PHE A 37 -12.24 -16.53 1.14
N THR A 38 -11.60 -15.88 0.16
CA THR A 38 -12.25 -15.30 -1.03
C THR A 38 -11.38 -15.50 -2.27
N LYS A 39 -11.98 -15.63 -3.46
CA LYS A 39 -11.22 -15.72 -4.72
C LYS A 39 -11.13 -14.38 -5.46
N THR A 40 -11.84 -13.37 -4.98
CA THR A 40 -11.85 -12.04 -5.58
C THR A 40 -10.69 -11.22 -5.02
N VAL A 41 -9.88 -10.66 -5.91
CA VAL A 41 -8.89 -9.63 -5.60
C VAL A 41 -9.22 -8.42 -6.45
N THR A 42 -9.25 -7.25 -5.81
CA THR A 42 -9.63 -5.99 -6.43
C THR A 42 -8.38 -5.12 -6.57
N ASP A 43 -7.95 -4.90 -7.81
CA ASP A 43 -6.89 -3.96 -8.11
C ASP A 43 -7.49 -2.57 -8.30
N PHE A 44 -6.97 -1.59 -7.55
CA PHE A 44 -7.35 -0.18 -7.70
C PHE A 44 -6.36 0.53 -8.63
N ALA A 45 -6.79 1.67 -9.18
CA ALA A 45 -5.95 2.49 -10.09
C ALA A 45 -4.70 3.10 -9.43
N GLY A 46 -4.49 2.86 -8.13
CA GLY A 46 -3.36 3.37 -7.36
C GLY A 46 -3.59 4.79 -6.86
N CYS A 47 -2.50 5.54 -6.73
CA CYS A 47 -2.50 6.92 -6.25
C CYS A 47 -2.21 7.87 -7.41
N TYR A 48 -3.01 8.93 -7.52
CA TYR A 48 -2.79 10.02 -8.47
C TYR A 48 -2.53 11.32 -7.72
N ASP A 49 -1.41 11.96 -8.02
CA ASP A 49 -1.03 13.23 -7.40
C ASP A 49 -1.53 14.43 -8.21
N ALA A 50 -2.32 15.30 -7.58
CA ALA A 50 -2.72 16.58 -8.14
C ALA A 50 -1.59 17.60 -7.97
N VAL A 51 -0.71 17.70 -8.98
CA VAL A 51 0.49 18.54 -8.90
C VAL A 51 0.16 20.03 -9.03
N VAL A 52 0.16 20.74 -7.89
CA VAL A 52 -0.07 22.21 -7.84
C VAL A 52 1.18 23.00 -8.26
N ARG A 53 2.38 22.55 -7.87
CA ARG A 53 3.66 23.24 -8.13
C ARG A 53 4.70 22.27 -8.69
N PRO A 54 4.87 22.18 -10.03
CA PRO A 54 5.69 21.13 -10.66
C PRO A 54 7.15 21.10 -10.21
N ARG A 55 7.79 22.27 -10.03
CA ARG A 55 9.19 22.35 -9.60
C ARG A 55 9.39 21.84 -8.18
N THR A 56 8.55 22.31 -7.25
CA THR A 56 8.61 21.89 -5.84
C THR A 56 8.29 20.40 -5.70
N TYR A 57 7.27 19.92 -6.42
CA TYR A 57 6.93 18.50 -6.49
C TYR A 57 8.12 17.66 -6.95
N ARG A 58 8.77 18.05 -8.06
CA ARG A 58 9.95 17.35 -8.57
C ARG A 58 11.09 17.30 -7.54
N VAL A 59 11.39 18.42 -6.88
CA VAL A 59 12.44 18.48 -5.84
C VAL A 59 12.07 17.61 -4.63
N TRP A 60 10.80 17.59 -4.23
CA TRP A 60 10.31 16.76 -3.15
C TRP A 60 10.49 15.27 -3.45
N HIS A 61 10.02 14.80 -4.61
CA HIS A 61 10.13 13.40 -5.02
C HIS A 61 11.59 12.97 -5.28
N ALA A 62 12.44 13.88 -5.76
CA ALA A 62 13.84 13.56 -6.02
C ALA A 62 14.66 13.43 -4.73
N VAL A 63 14.49 14.35 -3.76
CA VAL A 63 15.37 14.45 -2.58
C VAL A 63 14.61 14.79 -1.31
N GLY A 64 13.62 15.69 -1.37
CA GLY A 64 12.96 16.23 -0.18
C GLY A 64 12.37 15.16 0.73
N GLU A 65 11.66 14.19 0.16
CA GLU A 65 11.02 13.12 0.91
C GLU A 65 12.04 12.24 1.64
N ARG A 66 13.13 11.86 0.96
CA ARG A 66 14.21 11.05 1.54
C ARG A 66 14.86 11.74 2.73
N VAL A 67 15.12 13.04 2.62
CA VAL A 67 15.69 13.85 3.70
C VAL A 67 14.71 13.95 4.87
N ALA A 68 13.44 14.23 4.60
CA ALA A 68 12.40 14.34 5.62
C ALA A 68 12.22 13.03 6.40
N ARG A 69 12.13 11.88 5.70
CA ARG A 69 12.06 10.54 6.31
C ARG A 69 13.28 10.28 7.20
N GLN A 70 14.48 10.65 6.74
CA GLN A 70 15.70 10.45 7.53
C GLN A 70 15.73 11.31 8.80
N ILE A 71 15.32 12.58 8.71
CA ILE A 71 15.23 13.47 9.88
C ILE A 71 14.20 12.93 10.86
N HIS A 72 13.02 12.50 10.38
CA HIS A 72 11.97 11.95 11.22
C HIS A 72 12.45 10.71 11.98
N TRP A 73 13.05 9.74 11.29
CA TRP A 73 13.58 8.53 11.92
C TRP A 73 14.62 8.87 13.01
N ARG A 74 15.56 9.78 12.72
CA ARG A 74 16.60 10.16 13.69
C ARG A 74 16.02 10.85 14.92
N ARG A 75 14.91 11.59 14.79
CA ARG A 75 14.26 12.31 15.88
C ARG A 75 13.30 11.45 16.70
N HIS A 76 12.44 10.69 16.04
CA HIS A 76 11.32 9.99 16.66
C HIS A 76 11.54 8.48 16.80
N ARG A 77 12.51 7.90 16.07
CA ARG A 77 12.78 6.46 16.03
C ARG A 77 11.55 5.61 15.70
N GLN A 78 10.69 6.13 14.84
CA GLN A 78 9.50 5.43 14.36
C GLN A 78 9.35 5.59 12.83
N PRO A 79 8.60 4.68 12.17
CA PRO A 79 8.26 4.80 10.75
C PRO A 79 7.52 6.10 10.44
N PHE A 80 7.76 6.65 9.25
CA PHE A 80 7.10 7.89 8.79
C PHE A 80 5.66 7.65 8.32
N TYR A 81 5.35 6.41 7.92
CA TYR A 81 4.03 5.94 7.47
C TYR A 81 3.67 4.68 8.24
#